data_AF-A0A8J5GWQ8-F1
#
_entry.id   AF-A0A8J5GWQ8-F1
#
_cell.length_a   1.000
_cell.length_b   1.000
_cell.length_c   1.000
_cell.angle_alpha   90.00
_cell.angle_beta   90.00
_cell.angle_gamma   90.00
#
_symmetry.space_group_name_H-M   'P 1'
#
loop_
_entity.id
_entity.type
_entity.pdbx_description
1 polymer ?
#
loop_
_entity_poly.entity_id
_entity_poly.type
_entity_poly.pdbx_seq_one_letter_code
_entity_poly.pdbx_strand_id
1 'polypeptide(L)'
;MSGTTAIAVLVSGDTLYVANVGDSRAVAGVWSGGCEVAEELSCDQTPYRKDEYQRVKGCGARVLCVDQVEGMMDPDIQSWGDEEDGNGDPPRLWVQNGMYPGTAFTRSIGDLTAESIGVIAIPEVKIVKITPNHLFFVVASDGIFEFLSSQVVVDMVSRFPDPQVAFSAITAESYKLWLEHENRTDDITVIIVHIKDMEDSDSLATLKTIQTSSNAVSSEVVNVDRHTISSPSNNIEKGSSDLKSHPLGSTVNPCHAHFVTSPTHSVHLNVIINPD
;
A
#
# COMPACT_ATOMS: atom_id res chain seq x y z
N MET A 1 -14.17 -20.91 -13.16
CA MET A 1 -12.73 -20.72 -13.41
C MET A 1 -12.43 -19.34 -12.89
N SER A 2 -11.74 -19.26 -11.77
CA SER A 2 -11.40 -18.01 -11.08
C SER A 2 -9.98 -18.21 -10.57
N GLY A 3 -9.22 -17.12 -10.57
CA GLY A 3 -7.93 -17.06 -9.93
C GLY A 3 -7.78 -15.75 -9.20
N THR A 4 -6.60 -15.59 -8.60
CA THR A 4 -6.26 -14.45 -7.78
C THR A 4 -4.76 -14.20 -7.86
N THR A 5 -4.38 -12.94 -7.83
CA THR A 5 -3.02 -12.51 -7.56
C THR A 5 -2.75 -12.70 -6.07
N ALA A 6 -1.49 -12.81 -5.68
CA ALA A 6 -1.13 -12.98 -4.30
C ALA A 6 0.25 -12.39 -4.03
N ILE A 7 0.31 -11.54 -3.01
CA ILE A 7 1.55 -11.07 -2.44
C ILE A 7 1.54 -11.31 -0.93
N ALA A 8 2.61 -11.93 -0.43
CA ALA A 8 2.73 -12.30 0.97
C ALA A 8 4.08 -11.84 1.52
N VAL A 9 4.04 -11.24 2.71
CA VAL A 9 5.24 -10.83 3.46
C VAL A 9 5.28 -11.60 4.77
N LEU A 10 6.34 -12.39 4.96
CA LEU A 10 6.66 -13.03 6.23
C LEU A 10 7.83 -12.28 6.88
N VAL A 11 7.61 -11.80 8.11
CA VAL A 11 8.66 -11.21 8.93
C VAL A 11 9.18 -12.26 9.91
N SER A 12 10.48 -12.57 9.83
CA SER A 12 11.15 -13.49 10.75
C SER A 12 12.45 -12.87 11.24
N GLY A 13 12.47 -12.50 12.52
CA GLY A 13 13.58 -11.72 13.09
C GLY A 13 13.78 -10.39 12.37
N ASP A 14 14.99 -10.16 11.88
CA ASP A 14 15.39 -9.00 11.09
C ASP A 14 15.29 -9.25 9.58
N THR A 15 14.51 -10.25 9.14
CA THR A 15 14.43 -10.65 7.73
C THR A 15 12.99 -10.62 7.23
N LEU A 16 12.78 -9.95 6.10
CA LEU A 16 11.57 -9.99 5.30
C LEU A 16 11.70 -11.05 4.21
N TYR A 17 10.69 -11.90 4.10
CA TYR A 17 10.50 -12.82 2.98
C TYR A 17 9.26 -12.37 2.22
N VAL A 18 9.43 -11.92 0.98
CA VAL A 18 8.35 -11.38 0.14
C VAL A 18 8.15 -12.33 -1.02
N ALA A 19 6.97 -12.94 -1.12
CA ALA A 19 6.60 -13.84 -2.20
C ALA A 19 5.48 -13.21 -3.05
N ASN A 20 5.72 -13.04 -4.35
CA ASN A 20 4.77 -12.44 -5.29
C ASN A 20 4.35 -13.41 -6.41
N VAL A 21 3.05 -13.49 -6.66
CA VAL A 21 2.37 -14.15 -7.79
C VAL A 21 1.34 -13.15 -8.36
N GLY A 22 1.71 -12.42 -9.41
CA GLY A 22 0.84 -11.45 -10.09
C GLY A 22 1.40 -10.02 -10.06
N ASP A 23 0.49 -9.06 -10.09
CA ASP A 23 0.70 -7.61 -10.22
C ASP A 23 0.29 -6.81 -8.96
N SER A 24 -0.01 -7.50 -7.85
CA SER A 24 0.07 -6.86 -6.54
C SER A 24 1.52 -6.62 -6.16
N ARG A 25 1.78 -5.56 -5.38
CA ARG A 25 3.15 -5.08 -5.15
C ARG A 25 3.44 -4.79 -3.68
N ALA A 26 4.69 -5.05 -3.29
CA ALA A 26 5.24 -4.70 -2.00
C ALA A 26 6.43 -3.75 -2.19
N VAL A 27 6.43 -2.66 -1.43
CA VAL A 27 7.45 -1.60 -1.46
C VAL A 27 7.84 -1.23 -0.03
N ALA A 28 9.12 -0.99 0.22
CA ALA A 28 9.60 -0.41 1.49
C ALA A 28 9.93 1.07 1.34
N GLY A 29 9.59 1.86 2.36
CA GLY A 29 10.15 3.19 2.56
C GLY A 29 11.48 3.07 3.29
N VAL A 30 12.58 3.47 2.63
CA VAL A 30 13.94 3.33 3.16
C VAL A 30 14.64 4.68 3.20
N TRP A 31 15.21 5.04 4.35
CA TRP A 31 16.07 6.20 4.48
C TRP A 31 17.44 5.95 3.84
N SER A 32 17.74 6.66 2.75
CA SER A 32 19.00 6.52 2.02
C SER A 32 19.46 7.86 1.46
N GLY A 33 20.74 8.19 1.61
CA GLY A 33 21.30 9.42 1.03
C GLY A 33 20.70 10.73 1.59
N GLY A 34 20.05 10.69 2.75
CA GLY A 34 19.43 11.85 3.38
C GLY A 34 18.00 12.16 2.91
N CYS A 35 17.41 11.27 2.10
CA CYS A 35 16.00 11.30 1.76
C CYS A 35 15.39 9.91 1.94
N GLU A 36 14.07 9.84 1.89
CA GLU A 36 13.36 8.57 1.84
C GLU A 36 13.16 8.14 0.39
N VAL A 37 13.44 6.88 0.10
CA VAL A 37 13.33 6.30 -1.23
C VAL A 37 12.54 5.00 -1.18
N ALA A 38 11.77 4.74 -2.22
CA ALA A 38 11.10 3.46 -2.42
C ALA A 38 12.12 2.37 -2.78
N GLU A 39 12.12 1.28 -2.02
CA GLU A 39 12.77 0.03 -2.39
C GLU A 39 11.72 -0.99 -2.80
N GLU A 40 11.77 -1.42 -4.07
CA GLU A 40 10.90 -2.49 -4.58
C GLU A 40 11.19 -3.82 -3.87
N LEU A 41 10.20 -4.35 -3.15
CA LEU A 41 10.30 -5.65 -2.48
C LEU A 41 9.77 -6.80 -3.35
N SER A 42 8.99 -6.49 -4.37
CA SER A 42 8.53 -7.39 -5.43
C SER A 42 8.72 -6.75 -6.80
N CYS A 43 8.53 -7.53 -7.86
CA CYS A 43 8.46 -7.02 -9.22
C CYS A 43 7.19 -7.61 -9.86
N ASP A 44 6.37 -6.75 -10.44
CA ASP A 44 5.08 -7.13 -10.99
C ASP A 44 5.29 -8.09 -12.16
N GLN A 45 4.40 -9.09 -12.24
CA GLN A 45 4.50 -10.16 -13.22
C GLN A 45 3.46 -9.94 -14.32
N THR A 46 3.66 -8.88 -15.09
CA THR A 46 2.79 -8.44 -16.19
C THR A 46 3.43 -8.75 -17.56
N PRO A 47 2.68 -8.62 -18.67
CA PRO A 47 3.24 -8.74 -20.01
C PRO A 47 4.19 -7.59 -20.40
N TYR A 48 4.30 -6.54 -19.61
CA TYR A 48 5.33 -5.51 -19.79
C TYR A 48 6.72 -6.02 -19.40
N ARG A 49 6.79 -6.97 -18.46
CA ARG A 49 8.06 -7.56 -18.03
C ARG A 49 8.60 -8.51 -19.11
N LYS A 50 9.78 -8.19 -19.65
CA LYS A 50 10.32 -8.84 -20.87
C LYS A 50 10.48 -10.35 -20.75
N ASP A 51 10.94 -10.84 -19.61
CA ASP A 51 11.10 -12.28 -19.35
C ASP A 51 9.74 -12.99 -19.28
N GLU A 52 8.75 -12.40 -18.62
CA GLU A 52 7.40 -12.94 -18.52
C GLU A 52 6.69 -12.93 -19.89
N TYR A 53 6.81 -11.84 -20.64
CA TYR A 53 6.32 -11.72 -22.01
C TYR A 53 6.85 -12.85 -22.89
N GLN A 54 8.16 -13.07 -22.88
CA GLN A 54 8.80 -14.13 -23.67
C GLN A 54 8.32 -15.51 -23.24
N ARG A 55 8.17 -15.72 -21.92
CA ARG A 55 7.70 -16.99 -21.34
C ARG A 55 6.28 -17.32 -21.82
N VAL A 56 5.32 -16.42 -21.64
CA VAL A 56 3.92 -16.67 -22.02
C VAL A 56 3.72 -16.76 -23.53
N LYS A 57 4.45 -15.96 -24.33
CA LYS A 57 4.49 -16.11 -25.79
C LYS A 57 5.00 -17.50 -26.19
N GLY A 58 6.07 -17.97 -25.55
CA GLY A 58 6.62 -19.31 -25.77
C GLY A 58 5.65 -20.44 -25.40
N CYS A 59 4.74 -20.20 -24.46
CA CYS A 59 3.65 -21.10 -24.10
C CYS A 59 2.42 -20.98 -25.02
N GLY A 60 2.48 -20.12 -26.06
CA GLY A 60 1.41 -19.97 -27.04
C GLY A 60 0.34 -18.94 -26.67
N ALA A 61 0.57 -18.08 -25.67
CA ALA A 61 -0.30 -16.92 -25.46
C ALA A 61 -0.21 -15.95 -26.65
N ARG A 62 -1.35 -15.40 -27.05
CA ARG A 62 -1.38 -14.12 -27.74
C ARG A 62 -1.28 -13.04 -26.66
N VAL A 63 -0.41 -12.08 -26.87
CA VAL A 63 -0.25 -10.90 -25.99
C VAL A 63 -0.61 -9.72 -26.85
N LEU A 64 -1.71 -9.06 -26.53
CA LEU A 64 -2.36 -8.00 -27.32
C LEU A 64 -3.17 -7.10 -26.40
N CYS A 65 -3.28 -5.81 -26.71
CA CYS A 65 -4.27 -4.92 -26.12
C CYS A 65 -5.69 -5.31 -26.57
N VAL A 66 -6.72 -4.80 -25.89
CA VAL A 66 -8.13 -5.03 -26.26
C VAL A 66 -8.41 -4.54 -27.68
N ASP A 67 -7.98 -3.33 -28.04
CA ASP A 67 -8.19 -2.76 -29.37
C ASP A 67 -7.63 -3.63 -30.51
N GLN A 68 -6.50 -4.30 -30.28
CA GLN A 68 -5.93 -5.22 -31.27
C GLN A 68 -6.72 -6.51 -31.38
N VAL A 69 -7.21 -7.02 -30.24
CA VAL A 69 -8.00 -8.25 -30.22
C VAL A 69 -9.38 -8.05 -30.88
N GLU A 70 -9.95 -6.85 -30.75
CA GLU A 70 -11.22 -6.44 -31.37
C GLU A 70 -11.06 -6.01 -32.85
N GLY A 71 -9.82 -5.94 -33.36
CA GLY A 71 -9.53 -5.59 -34.75
C GLY A 71 -9.59 -4.10 -35.06
N MET A 72 -9.55 -3.25 -34.03
CA MET A 72 -9.43 -1.79 -34.17
C MET A 72 -7.99 -1.36 -34.48
N MET A 73 -7.01 -2.19 -34.11
CA MET A 73 -5.59 -2.00 -34.41
C MET A 73 -4.96 -3.25 -35.05
N ASP A 74 -3.81 -3.08 -35.69
CA ASP A 74 -3.05 -4.17 -36.28
C ASP A 74 -2.46 -5.08 -35.17
N PRO A 75 -2.79 -6.38 -35.14
CA PRO A 75 -2.29 -7.30 -34.11
C PRO A 75 -0.81 -7.67 -34.28
N ASP A 76 -0.21 -7.43 -35.45
CA ASP A 76 1.19 -7.74 -35.73
C ASP A 76 2.14 -6.60 -35.33
N ILE A 77 1.60 -5.44 -34.96
CA ILE A 77 2.35 -4.27 -34.51
C ILE A 77 2.20 -4.16 -32.99
N GLN A 78 3.32 -4.20 -32.26
CA GLN A 78 3.28 -3.91 -30.83
C GLN A 78 2.90 -2.43 -30.62
N SER A 79 1.75 -2.20 -29.98
CA SER A 79 1.16 -0.87 -29.76
C SER A 79 1.32 -0.33 -28.34
N TRP A 80 1.84 -1.15 -27.42
CA TRP A 80 2.10 -0.77 -26.03
C TRP A 80 3.60 -0.59 -25.77
N GLY A 81 3.92 0.43 -24.98
CA GLY A 81 5.27 0.71 -24.50
C GLY A 81 5.56 0.00 -23.19
N ASP A 82 5.93 0.74 -22.15
CA ASP A 82 6.04 0.23 -20.78
C ASP A 82 4.80 0.58 -19.92
N GLU A 83 4.83 0.17 -18.65
CA GLU A 83 3.75 0.46 -17.68
C GLU A 83 3.63 1.96 -17.38
N GLU A 84 4.67 2.77 -17.62
CA GLU A 84 4.68 4.20 -17.30
C GLU A 84 4.10 5.06 -18.43
N ASP A 85 4.09 4.55 -19.66
CA ASP A 85 3.57 5.27 -20.82
C ASP A 85 2.05 5.56 -20.73
N GLY A 86 1.31 4.83 -19.88
CA GLY A 86 -0.06 5.15 -19.44
C GLY A 86 -1.11 5.34 -20.53
N ASN A 87 -0.80 4.97 -21.77
CA ASN A 87 -1.63 5.28 -22.93
C ASN A 87 -2.37 4.03 -23.42
N GLY A 88 -3.60 3.87 -22.93
CA GLY A 88 -4.56 2.86 -23.38
C GLY A 88 -4.53 1.56 -22.58
N ASP A 89 -5.35 0.60 -23.02
CA ASP A 89 -5.50 -0.69 -22.37
C ASP A 89 -4.16 -1.46 -22.29
N PRO A 90 -3.82 -2.05 -21.12
CA PRO A 90 -2.60 -2.84 -21.01
C PRO A 90 -2.64 -4.08 -21.91
N PRO A 91 -1.47 -4.59 -22.33
CA PRO A 91 -1.39 -5.88 -23.02
C PRO A 91 -1.97 -6.99 -22.15
N ARG A 92 -2.82 -7.82 -22.74
CA ARG A 92 -3.49 -8.94 -22.08
C ARG A 92 -3.15 -10.28 -22.73
N LEU A 93 -3.31 -11.36 -21.98
CA LEU A 93 -3.10 -12.72 -22.45
C LEU A 93 -4.40 -13.32 -23.01
N TRP A 94 -4.31 -13.84 -24.23
CA TRP A 94 -5.43 -14.43 -24.96
C TRP A 94 -5.05 -15.80 -25.52
N VAL A 95 -6.02 -16.71 -25.59
CA VAL A 95 -5.85 -17.97 -26.34
C VAL A 95 -5.81 -17.71 -27.85
N GLN A 96 -5.24 -18.64 -28.61
CA GLN A 96 -5.07 -18.49 -30.06
C GLN A 96 -6.37 -18.18 -30.82
N ASN A 97 -7.46 -18.87 -30.48
CA ASN A 97 -8.73 -18.83 -31.23
C ASN A 97 -9.89 -18.26 -30.40
N GLY A 98 -9.64 -17.30 -29.51
CA GLY A 98 -10.68 -16.75 -28.64
C GLY A 98 -10.29 -15.44 -27.95
N MET A 99 -11.31 -14.79 -27.39
CA MET A 99 -11.19 -13.54 -26.62
C MET A 99 -11.30 -13.83 -25.11
N TYR A 100 -10.48 -14.79 -24.66
CA TYR A 100 -10.36 -15.17 -23.26
C TYR A 100 -8.93 -15.70 -23.01
N PRO A 101 -8.42 -15.70 -21.76
CA PRO A 101 -9.06 -15.15 -20.57
C PRO A 101 -9.01 -13.62 -20.50
N GLY A 102 -8.08 -12.95 -21.19
CA GLY A 102 -7.94 -11.49 -21.16
C GLY A 102 -7.24 -10.95 -19.90
N THR A 103 -6.36 -11.73 -19.28
CA THR A 103 -5.66 -11.34 -18.04
C THR A 103 -4.53 -10.35 -18.34
N ALA A 104 -4.37 -9.32 -17.51
CA ALA A 104 -3.28 -8.35 -17.59
C ALA A 104 -2.03 -8.77 -16.76
N PHE A 105 -2.11 -9.89 -16.05
CA PHE A 105 -1.00 -10.55 -15.37
C PHE A 105 -0.57 -11.83 -16.08
N THR A 106 0.64 -12.28 -15.78
CA THR A 106 1.28 -13.49 -16.31
C THR A 106 1.46 -14.60 -15.26
N ARG A 107 1.13 -14.30 -14.00
CA ARG A 107 1.10 -15.26 -12.88
C ARG A 107 -0.14 -15.04 -12.04
N SER A 108 -0.75 -16.12 -11.60
CA SER A 108 -1.88 -16.11 -10.67
C SER A 108 -2.06 -17.50 -10.06
N ILE A 109 -2.81 -17.56 -8.96
CA ILE A 109 -3.23 -18.81 -8.34
C ILE A 109 -4.62 -19.16 -8.87
N GLY A 110 -4.74 -20.33 -9.49
CA GLY A 110 -6.03 -20.96 -9.80
C GLY A 110 -6.54 -20.81 -11.24
N ASP A 111 -6.17 -19.79 -12.02
CA ASP A 111 -6.73 -19.51 -13.36
C ASP A 111 -6.50 -20.63 -14.41
N LEU A 112 -7.28 -21.71 -14.34
CA LEU A 112 -7.09 -22.91 -15.15
C LEU A 112 -7.08 -22.64 -16.67
N THR A 113 -7.83 -21.64 -17.14
CA THR A 113 -7.82 -21.25 -18.56
C THR A 113 -6.48 -20.61 -18.92
N ALA A 114 -6.01 -19.68 -18.07
CA ALA A 114 -4.80 -18.92 -18.31
C ALA A 114 -3.55 -19.81 -18.14
N GLU A 115 -3.61 -20.82 -17.27
CA GLU A 115 -2.55 -21.82 -17.12
C GLU A 115 -2.24 -22.53 -18.44
N SER A 116 -3.26 -22.79 -19.27
CA SER A 116 -3.08 -23.43 -20.58
C SER A 116 -2.28 -22.61 -21.58
N ILE A 117 -2.11 -21.30 -21.33
CA ILE A 117 -1.34 -20.36 -22.15
C ILE A 117 -0.14 -19.79 -21.40
N GLY A 118 0.28 -20.45 -20.33
CA GLY A 118 1.52 -20.13 -19.63
C GLY A 118 1.37 -19.24 -18.42
N VAL A 119 0.17 -18.95 -17.91
CA VAL A 119 0.07 -18.38 -16.55
C VAL A 119 0.50 -19.43 -15.53
N ILE A 120 1.29 -19.05 -14.53
CA ILE A 120 1.80 -19.99 -13.51
C ILE A 120 1.60 -19.44 -12.10
N ALA A 121 1.42 -20.35 -11.13
CA ALA A 121 1.30 -20.00 -9.72
C ALA A 121 2.64 -20.03 -8.95
N ILE A 122 3.77 -20.03 -9.66
CA ILE A 122 5.11 -20.10 -9.03
C ILE A 122 5.51 -18.69 -8.56
N PRO A 123 5.68 -18.45 -7.24
CA PRO A 123 6.06 -17.15 -6.74
C PRO A 123 7.52 -16.82 -7.05
N GLU A 124 7.80 -15.54 -7.22
CA GLU A 124 9.13 -14.99 -7.01
C GLU A 124 9.29 -14.57 -5.56
N VAL A 125 10.42 -14.95 -4.95
CA VAL A 125 10.70 -14.69 -3.55
C VAL A 125 11.91 -13.77 -3.41
N LYS A 126 11.71 -12.59 -2.82
CA LYS A 126 12.79 -11.69 -2.39
C LYS A 126 13.01 -11.83 -0.89
N ILE A 127 14.27 -11.93 -0.49
CA ILE A 127 14.68 -11.98 0.93
C ILE A 127 15.44 -10.68 1.22
N VAL A 128 14.94 -9.89 2.16
CA VAL A 128 15.51 -8.57 2.51
C VAL A 128 15.85 -8.53 3.98
N LYS A 129 17.06 -8.08 4.31
CA LYS A 129 17.47 -7.83 5.69
C LYS A 129 16.98 -6.45 6.11
N ILE A 130 16.14 -6.41 7.13
CA ILE A 130 15.68 -5.18 7.79
C ILE A 130 16.89 -4.50 8.42
N THR A 131 17.02 -3.21 8.14
CA THR A 131 18.01 -2.31 8.75
C THR A 131 17.27 -1.18 9.46
N PRO A 132 17.94 -0.43 10.35
CA PRO A 132 17.35 0.77 10.96
C PRO A 132 16.90 1.84 9.95
N ASN A 133 17.34 1.75 8.69
CA ASN A 133 16.90 2.65 7.64
C ASN A 133 15.55 2.25 7.03
N HIS A 134 15.04 1.03 7.27
CA HIS A 134 13.73 0.62 6.80
C HIS A 134 12.67 1.15 7.77
N LEU A 135 11.84 2.09 7.31
CA LEU A 135 10.88 2.80 8.15
C LEU A 135 9.52 2.10 8.17
N PHE A 136 9.10 1.61 7.01
CA PHE A 136 7.86 0.86 6.82
C PHE A 136 7.92 0.06 5.53
N PHE A 137 6.94 -0.82 5.36
CA PHE A 137 6.62 -1.39 4.05
C PHE A 137 5.12 -1.36 3.80
N VAL A 138 4.76 -1.29 2.53
CA VAL A 138 3.40 -1.27 2.01
C VAL A 138 3.21 -2.51 1.15
N VAL A 139 2.05 -3.13 1.26
CA VAL A 139 1.59 -4.21 0.37
C VAL A 139 0.23 -3.79 -0.16
N ALA A 140 0.04 -3.72 -1.48
CA ALA A 140 -1.24 -3.31 -2.05
C ALA A 140 -1.53 -3.99 -3.39
N SER A 141 -2.81 -3.96 -3.79
CA SER A 141 -3.25 -4.35 -5.12
C SER A 141 -2.83 -3.32 -6.18
N ASP A 142 -2.93 -3.71 -7.45
CA ASP A 142 -2.87 -2.82 -8.62
C ASP A 142 -3.89 -1.68 -8.54
N GLY A 143 -5.01 -1.86 -7.85
CA GLY A 143 -5.93 -0.77 -7.49
C GLY A 143 -5.22 0.46 -6.90
N ILE A 144 -4.09 0.30 -6.19
CA ILE A 144 -3.19 1.42 -5.83
C ILE A 144 -2.18 1.72 -6.93
N PHE A 145 -1.45 0.70 -7.38
CA PHE A 145 -0.23 0.89 -8.17
C PHE A 145 -0.46 1.18 -9.67
N GLU A 146 -1.68 1.05 -10.17
CA GLU A 146 -2.06 1.42 -11.55
C GLU A 146 -1.74 2.89 -11.82
N PHE A 147 -2.05 3.78 -10.88
CA PHE A 147 -1.88 5.23 -11.05
C PHE A 147 -0.91 5.87 -10.05
N LEU A 148 -0.52 5.15 -8.99
CA LEU A 148 0.43 5.65 -8.00
C LEU A 148 1.73 4.86 -8.09
N SER A 149 2.82 5.52 -8.46
CA SER A 149 4.14 4.91 -8.42
C SER A 149 4.56 4.57 -6.99
N SER A 150 5.46 3.59 -6.85
CA SER A 150 5.99 3.17 -5.56
C SER A 150 6.58 4.33 -4.75
N GLN A 151 7.30 5.26 -5.41
CA GLN A 151 7.83 6.45 -4.73
C GLN A 151 6.72 7.39 -4.27
N VAL A 152 5.69 7.61 -5.08
CA VAL A 152 4.55 8.44 -4.68
C VAL A 152 3.88 7.84 -3.45
N VAL A 153 3.62 6.53 -3.43
CA VAL A 153 3.02 5.83 -2.28
C VAL A 153 3.88 6.01 -1.02
N VAL A 154 5.20 5.80 -1.12
CA VAL A 154 6.15 6.03 -0.01
C VAL A 154 6.07 7.47 0.48
N ASP A 155 6.13 8.46 -0.42
CA ASP A 155 6.01 9.88 -0.07
C ASP A 155 4.64 10.19 0.59
N MET A 156 3.56 9.51 0.21
CA MET A 156 2.26 9.66 0.88
C MET A 156 2.30 9.15 2.31
N VAL A 157 2.88 7.97 2.56
CA VAL A 157 2.99 7.41 3.91
C VAL A 157 3.81 8.34 4.80
N SER A 158 4.96 8.80 4.33
CA SER A 158 5.90 9.62 5.11
C SER A 158 5.37 11.00 5.46
N ARG A 159 4.41 11.53 4.69
CA ARG A 159 3.77 12.81 4.98
C ARG A 159 2.90 12.78 6.25
N PHE A 160 2.44 11.61 6.68
CA PHE A 160 1.50 11.51 7.80
C PHE A 160 2.08 10.66 8.93
N PRO A 161 2.30 11.23 10.13
CA PRO A 161 2.74 10.46 11.28
C PRO A 161 1.74 9.39 11.72
N ASP A 162 0.45 9.62 11.46
CA ASP A 162 -0.61 8.66 11.73
C ASP A 162 -0.83 7.77 10.48
N PRO A 163 -0.49 6.48 10.55
CA PRO A 163 -0.72 5.56 9.44
C PRO A 163 -2.18 5.40 9.02
N GLN A 164 -3.17 5.72 9.88
CA GLN A 164 -4.58 5.74 9.47
C GLN A 164 -4.89 6.90 8.51
N VAL A 165 -4.23 8.04 8.71
CA VAL A 165 -4.35 9.20 7.83
C VAL A 165 -3.61 8.95 6.53
N ALA A 166 -2.41 8.35 6.57
CA ALA A 166 -1.70 7.90 5.37
C ALA A 166 -2.54 6.94 4.54
N PHE A 167 -3.11 5.91 5.17
CA PHE A 167 -4.03 4.96 4.57
C PHE A 167 -5.19 5.67 3.85
N SER A 168 -5.90 6.56 4.56
CA SER A 168 -7.06 7.28 4.01
C SER A 168 -6.65 8.19 2.85
N ALA A 169 -5.48 8.80 2.90
CA ALA A 169 -4.98 9.66 1.83
C ALA A 169 -4.63 8.85 0.58
N ILE A 170 -3.96 7.71 0.73
CA ILE A 170 -3.54 6.84 -0.40
C ILE A 170 -4.76 6.26 -1.12
N THR A 171 -5.72 5.71 -0.38
CA THR A 171 -6.93 5.14 -0.98
C THR A 171 -7.79 6.21 -1.66
N ALA A 172 -7.92 7.40 -1.06
CA ALA A 172 -8.65 8.50 -1.67
C ALA A 172 -7.98 9.03 -2.95
N GLU A 173 -6.64 9.15 -2.98
CA GLU A 173 -5.93 9.61 -4.18
C GLU A 173 -6.00 8.57 -5.30
N SER A 174 -5.79 7.29 -5.01
CA SER A 174 -5.97 6.22 -6.00
C SER A 174 -7.40 6.22 -6.55
N TYR A 175 -8.42 6.23 -5.70
CA TYR A 175 -9.82 6.25 -6.14
C TYR A 175 -10.14 7.46 -7.03
N LYS A 176 -9.60 8.64 -6.69
CA LYS A 176 -9.72 9.83 -7.52
C LYS A 176 -9.08 9.62 -8.90
N LEU A 177 -7.87 9.07 -8.96
CA LEU A 177 -7.16 8.82 -10.23
C LEU A 177 -7.90 7.81 -11.11
N TRP A 178 -8.47 6.76 -10.52
CA TRP A 178 -9.36 5.83 -11.22
C TRP A 178 -10.56 6.55 -11.87
N LEU A 179 -11.22 7.45 -11.15
CA LEU A 179 -12.34 8.24 -11.70
C LEU A 179 -11.92 9.23 -12.80
N GLU A 180 -10.66 9.68 -12.79
CA GLU A 180 -10.13 10.63 -13.78
C GLU A 180 -9.69 9.96 -15.08
N HIS A 181 -9.15 8.73 -15.00
CA HIS A 181 -8.54 8.03 -16.14
C HIS A 181 -9.42 6.90 -16.70
N GLU A 182 -10.27 6.30 -15.89
CA GLU A 182 -11.03 5.11 -16.24
C GLU A 182 -12.53 5.24 -15.94
N ASN A 183 -13.34 4.51 -16.71
CA ASN A 183 -14.80 4.50 -16.52
C ASN A 183 -15.25 3.54 -15.40
N ARG A 184 -14.31 2.75 -14.86
CA ARG A 184 -14.54 1.77 -13.80
C ARG A 184 -13.35 1.79 -12.86
N THR A 185 -13.63 1.82 -11.56
CA THR A 185 -12.63 1.67 -10.51
C THR A 185 -12.37 0.19 -10.25
N ASP A 186 -11.11 -0.19 -10.02
CA ASP A 186 -10.80 -1.51 -9.48
C ASP A 186 -11.03 -1.57 -7.96
N ASP A 187 -10.95 -2.76 -7.39
CA ASP A 187 -10.91 -2.97 -5.95
C ASP A 187 -9.58 -2.45 -5.38
N ILE A 188 -9.67 -1.57 -4.38
CA ILE A 188 -8.52 -0.91 -3.77
C ILE A 188 -8.22 -1.52 -2.40
N THR A 189 -7.13 -2.27 -2.31
CA THR A 189 -6.66 -2.87 -1.05
C THR A 189 -5.22 -2.45 -0.76
N VAL A 190 -4.96 -1.99 0.46
CA VAL A 190 -3.63 -1.60 0.92
C VAL A 190 -3.41 -2.00 2.38
N ILE A 191 -2.20 -2.44 2.67
CA ILE A 191 -1.70 -2.75 4.00
C ILE A 191 -0.43 -1.93 4.23
N ILE A 192 -0.39 -1.15 5.32
CA ILE A 192 0.78 -0.37 5.71
C ILE A 192 1.33 -0.95 7.01
N VAL A 193 2.63 -1.26 7.03
CA VAL A 193 3.31 -1.81 8.20
C VAL A 193 4.49 -0.93 8.60
N HIS A 194 4.35 -0.23 9.73
CA HIS A 194 5.47 0.52 10.30
C HIS A 194 6.43 -0.41 11.05
N ILE A 195 7.72 -0.26 10.77
CA ILE A 195 8.81 -0.93 11.46
C ILE A 195 9.22 -0.03 12.62
N LYS A 196 8.90 -0.42 13.85
CA LYS A 196 9.36 0.33 15.02
C LYS A 196 10.81 0.00 15.33
N ASP A 197 11.54 1.01 15.79
CA ASP A 197 12.86 0.84 16.37
C ASP A 197 12.86 -0.32 17.36
N MET A 198 13.88 -1.17 17.26
CA MET A 198 14.21 -2.09 18.33
C MET A 198 14.70 -1.23 19.49
N GLU A 199 13.79 -0.79 20.36
CA GLU A 199 14.21 -0.25 21.65
C GLU A 199 15.05 -1.34 22.32
N ASP A 200 16.35 -1.07 22.49
CA ASP A 200 17.23 -1.91 23.30
C ASP A 200 16.54 -2.10 24.64
N SER A 201 16.05 -3.32 24.87
CA SER A 201 15.39 -3.73 26.11
C SER A 201 16.27 -3.54 27.35
N ASP A 202 17.56 -3.23 27.16
CA ASP A 202 18.53 -2.92 28.20
C ASP A 202 18.49 -1.46 28.69
N SER A 203 17.94 -0.53 27.91
CA SER A 203 17.90 0.90 28.27
C SER A 203 16.81 1.22 29.30
N LEU A 204 15.69 0.49 29.24
CA LEU A 204 14.54 0.70 30.12
C LEU A 204 14.76 0.13 31.54
N ALA A 205 15.67 -0.83 31.71
CA ALA A 205 16.07 -1.36 33.02
C ALA A 205 16.96 -0.36 33.80
N THR A 206 17.77 0.43 33.09
CA THR A 206 18.69 1.41 33.70
C THR A 206 17.94 2.64 34.23
N LEU A 207 16.87 3.08 33.56
CA LEU A 207 16.07 4.23 34.00
C LEU A 207 15.16 3.93 35.21
N LYS A 208 14.69 2.68 35.36
CA LYS A 208 13.88 2.26 36.53
C LYS A 208 14.68 2.13 37.83
N THR A 209 16.00 1.97 37.73
CA THR A 209 16.89 1.85 38.91
C THR A 209 17.22 3.22 39.53
N ILE A 210 17.22 4.30 38.73
CA ILE A 210 17.55 5.64 39.23
C ILE A 210 16.35 6.31 39.93
N GLN A 211 15.11 6.01 39.52
CA GLN A 211 13.90 6.58 40.13
C GLN A 211 13.48 5.95 41.47
N THR A 212 14.04 4.79 41.86
CA THR A 212 13.66 4.11 43.11
C THR A 212 14.48 4.49 44.33
N SER A 213 15.53 5.33 44.19
CA SER A 213 16.43 5.71 45.29
C SER A 213 16.27 7.14 45.82
N SER A 214 15.29 7.92 45.35
CA SER A 214 15.06 9.28 45.87
C SER A 214 13.58 9.61 45.95
N ASN A 215 12.95 9.29 47.10
CA ASN A 215 11.91 10.13 47.71
C ASN A 215 11.50 9.54 49.08
N ALA A 216 12.21 9.98 50.12
CA ALA A 216 11.70 10.03 51.48
C ALA A 216 12.14 11.37 52.08
N VAL A 217 11.20 12.31 52.23
CA VAL A 217 11.03 13.26 53.35
C VAL A 217 9.95 14.29 52.97
N SER A 218 9.14 14.61 53.96
CA SER A 218 7.78 15.17 53.92
C SER A 218 7.67 16.71 53.91
N SER A 219 6.45 17.16 53.53
CA SER A 219 5.62 18.25 54.08
C SER A 219 6.06 19.72 53.98
N GLU A 220 5.25 20.58 53.36
CA GLU A 220 4.31 21.48 54.06
C GLU A 220 3.38 22.27 53.09
N VAL A 221 2.29 22.77 53.66
CA VAL A 221 1.02 23.25 53.06
C VAL A 221 1.00 24.78 52.96
N VAL A 222 0.49 25.40 51.87
CA VAL A 222 -0.30 26.65 51.93
C VAL A 222 -1.27 26.77 50.73
N ASN A 223 -2.56 26.95 51.03
CA ASN A 223 -3.65 27.38 50.14
C ASN A 223 -3.71 28.91 50.04
N VAL A 224 -4.04 29.49 48.88
CA VAL A 224 -4.78 30.78 48.78
C VAL A 224 -5.72 30.79 47.56
N ASP A 225 -6.93 31.32 47.80
CA ASP A 225 -8.16 31.37 47.00
C ASP A 225 -8.23 32.34 45.80
N ARG A 226 -9.15 31.99 44.88
CA ARG A 226 -10.07 32.76 44.00
C ARG A 226 -9.78 34.23 43.62
N HIS A 227 -9.98 34.54 42.32
CA HIS A 227 -11.14 35.33 41.87
C HIS A 227 -11.34 35.38 40.34
N THR A 228 -12.60 35.21 39.94
CA THR A 228 -13.22 35.45 38.62
C THR A 228 -13.34 36.95 38.32
N ILE A 229 -13.26 37.38 37.05
CA ILE A 229 -14.01 38.52 36.45
C ILE A 229 -13.96 38.46 34.90
N SER A 230 -15.03 38.97 34.32
CA SER A 230 -15.60 38.96 32.97
C SER A 230 -14.91 39.79 31.87
N SER A 231 -15.23 39.40 30.62
CA SER A 231 -15.04 40.09 29.32
C SER A 231 -15.71 41.48 29.22
N PRO A 232 -15.45 42.28 28.16
CA PRO A 232 -16.40 42.28 27.02
C PRO A 232 -15.85 42.59 25.60
N SER A 233 -16.48 41.92 24.62
CA SER A 233 -17.03 42.33 23.30
C SER A 233 -16.38 43.39 22.40
N ASN A 234 -16.31 43.07 21.09
CA ASN A 234 -16.66 44.00 19.99
C ASN A 234 -17.13 43.24 18.74
N ASN A 235 -18.25 43.71 18.18
CA ASN A 235 -18.96 43.23 16.99
C ASN A 235 -18.39 43.84 15.70
N ILE A 236 -18.40 43.08 14.58
CA ILE A 236 -18.60 43.61 13.21
C ILE A 236 -19.50 42.65 12.42
N GLU A 237 -20.46 43.24 11.71
CA GLU A 237 -21.59 42.69 10.97
C GLU A 237 -21.27 42.11 9.56
N LYS A 238 -22.25 41.31 9.08
CA LYS A 238 -22.82 41.17 7.70
C LYS A 238 -22.32 40.04 6.78
N GLY A 239 -23.29 39.23 6.34
CA GLY A 239 -23.26 38.52 5.06
C GLY A 239 -24.19 37.30 4.99
N SER A 240 -25.36 37.47 4.37
CA SER A 240 -26.41 36.47 4.14
C SER A 240 -26.03 35.42 3.08
N SER A 241 -26.37 34.14 3.30
CA SER A 241 -27.19 33.33 2.36
C SER A 241 -27.40 31.90 2.87
N ASP A 242 -28.68 31.52 2.94
CA ASP A 242 -29.16 30.19 3.28
C ASP A 242 -28.86 29.16 2.17
N LEU A 243 -28.15 28.10 2.50
CA LEU A 243 -28.14 26.84 1.76
C LEU A 243 -28.24 25.69 2.77
N LYS A 244 -29.39 25.01 2.73
CA LYS A 244 -29.72 23.86 3.57
C LYS A 244 -28.74 22.71 3.29
N SER A 245 -27.94 22.33 4.28
CA SER A 245 -27.15 21.10 4.26
C SER A 245 -28.03 19.92 4.70
N HIS A 246 -28.17 18.93 3.83
CA HIS A 246 -28.58 17.58 4.20
C HIS A 246 -27.35 16.85 4.74
N PRO A 247 -27.39 16.24 5.95
CA PRO A 247 -26.30 15.40 6.41
C PRO A 247 -26.49 13.99 5.85
N LEU A 248 -25.67 13.60 4.86
CA LEU A 248 -25.49 12.18 4.53
C LEU A 248 -24.33 11.67 5.39
N GLY A 249 -24.67 11.15 6.57
CA GLY A 249 -23.74 10.40 7.38
C GLY A 249 -23.54 9.02 6.77
N SER A 250 -22.43 8.82 6.07
CA SER A 250 -21.85 7.48 5.96
C SER A 250 -20.93 7.29 7.17
N THR A 251 -21.31 6.37 8.05
CA THR A 251 -20.42 5.87 9.09
C THR A 251 -19.39 5.01 8.37
N VAL A 252 -18.22 5.57 8.11
CA VAL A 252 -17.05 4.79 7.68
C VAL A 252 -16.69 3.90 8.86
N ASN A 253 -16.73 2.58 8.69
CA ASN A 253 -16.26 1.66 9.72
C ASN A 253 -14.78 1.98 10.00
N PRO A 254 -14.37 2.17 11.27
CA PRO A 254 -12.99 2.50 11.57
C PRO A 254 -12.07 1.35 11.14
N CYS A 255 -11.05 1.70 10.35
CA CYS A 255 -9.98 0.78 9.98
C CYS A 255 -9.22 0.36 11.25
N HIS A 256 -8.96 -0.93 11.41
CA HIS A 256 -8.35 -1.45 12.64
C HIS A 256 -6.82 -1.44 12.51
N ALA A 257 -6.15 -0.72 13.41
CA ALA A 257 -4.72 -0.88 13.61
C ALA A 257 -4.46 -2.12 14.49
N HIS A 258 -3.70 -3.07 13.97
CA HIS A 258 -3.32 -4.29 14.66
C HIS A 258 -1.84 -4.24 15.05
N PHE A 259 -1.57 -4.36 16.35
CA PHE A 259 -0.21 -4.57 16.84
C PHE A 259 0.11 -6.05 16.81
N VAL A 260 1.05 -6.44 15.94
CA VAL A 260 1.55 -7.81 15.90
C VAL A 260 2.83 -7.85 16.71
N THR A 261 2.78 -8.54 17.85
CA THR A 261 3.97 -8.88 18.64
C THR A 261 4.34 -10.32 18.33
N SER A 262 5.57 -10.56 17.88
CA SER A 262 6.06 -11.93 17.75
C SER A 262 6.35 -12.48 19.15
N PRO A 263 5.80 -13.65 19.56
CA PRO A 263 6.11 -14.27 20.85
C PRO A 263 7.58 -14.66 21.03
N THR A 264 8.40 -14.55 19.97
CA THR A 264 9.78 -15.03 19.94
C THR A 264 10.81 -13.96 19.55
N HIS A 265 10.41 -12.73 19.19
CA HIS A 265 11.33 -11.75 18.57
C HIS A 265 11.00 -10.28 18.92
N SER A 266 12.05 -9.45 18.92
CA SER A 266 12.05 -8.05 19.39
C SER A 266 11.57 -7.00 18.37
N VAL A 267 11.12 -7.38 17.17
CA VAL A 267 10.60 -6.42 16.17
C VAL A 267 9.11 -6.19 16.41
N HIS A 268 8.75 -4.93 16.67
CA HIS A 268 7.36 -4.52 16.85
C HIS A 268 6.78 -3.96 15.54
N LEU A 269 5.72 -4.59 15.04
CA LEU A 269 5.02 -4.17 13.82
C LEU A 269 3.65 -3.57 14.17
N ASN A 270 3.36 -2.41 13.58
CA ASN A 270 2.01 -1.85 13.58
C ASN A 270 1.42 -1.99 12.17
N VAL A 271 0.38 -2.81 12.03
CA VAL A 271 -0.24 -3.19 10.76
C VAL A 271 -1.60 -2.50 10.63
N ILE A 272 -1.85 -1.85 9.49
CA ILE A 272 -3.16 -1.25 9.18
C ILE A 272 -3.67 -1.85 7.87
N ILE A 273 -4.95 -2.22 7.86
CA ILE A 273 -5.64 -2.89 6.74
C ILE A 273 -6.97 -2.17 6.49
N ASN A 274 -7.36 -2.00 5.21
CA ASN A 274 -8.70 -1.55 4.82
C ASN A 274 -9.76 -2.60 5.24
N PRO A 275 -10.87 -2.23 5.89
CA PRO A 275 -12.03 -3.11 5.93
C PRO A 275 -12.64 -3.27 4.53
N ASP A 276 -12.90 -4.52 4.13
CA ASP A 276 -13.62 -4.88 2.90
C ASP A 276 -15.02 -4.24 2.80
#